data_AF-A0A2E4HPG2-F1
#
_entry.id   AF-A0A2E4HPG2-F1
#
_cell.length_a   1.000
_cell.length_b   1.000
_cell.length_c   1.000
_cell.angle_alpha   90.00
_cell.angle_beta   90.00
_cell.angle_gamma   90.00
#
_symmetry.space_group_name_H-M   'P 1'
#
loop_
_entity.id
_entity.type
_entity.pdbx_description
1 polymer ?
#
loop_
_entity_poly.entity_id
_entity_poly.type
_entity_poly.pdbx_seq_one_letter_code
_entity_poly.pdbx_strand_id
1 'polypeptide(L)'
;MKILGKSGNEVLILSTPSEQVHQGDYLQLEDTSKKINILAQIYEETYIDIPGLSEEILRDEVIESTLEGIQGESLEIENISMFIRDSRILKCKIRGMIKNSTLTYSNNLLPSRVYTKIKKISYNELFEIAKREGKREIELGTGASNEIFKIYAEALDGKLNIITGKKESGKSHLSKLLAANLAELGAPIIIFDLNDEYKGLTKNKNGTTSNLSRKITRLVPGKSLKFNLQYLELNCLCNILTHSLQLPGASLREFLRIFKLLKTKNSLNIDELRNHIFNWKGNEFVRDALISRFHTLQSTGILTDNNNSIKLEELLNTQPDGNIIIISLSEASPLLRRITVEIILSKLVNLLEKKDIKPVFLFAEEAHLYLRDTYWDDIITRMRHFGIFTTFITNQPDAIDQGIYRQADNIFLFNFTNDTDIELVSKASMVDADTVKSIVRTLPSKNCLVLGKTVNDLPVVVKISESKWHAMGETKLFFN
;
A
#
# COMPACT_ATOMS: atom_id res chain seq x y z
N MET A 1 17.04 6.77 30.86
CA MET A 1 15.60 7.11 30.76
C MET A 1 14.84 6.94 32.09
N LYS A 2 13.81 7.78 32.38
CA LYS A 2 12.94 7.71 33.58
C LYS A 2 11.49 8.06 33.27
N ILE A 3 10.52 7.51 34.01
CA ILE A 3 9.08 7.83 33.81
C ILE A 3 8.74 9.15 34.50
N LEU A 4 8.23 10.12 33.75
CA LEU A 4 7.71 11.40 34.25
C LEU A 4 6.22 11.30 34.62
N GLY A 5 5.43 10.66 33.77
CA GLY A 5 3.98 10.61 33.92
C GLY A 5 3.33 9.51 33.09
N LYS A 6 2.09 9.17 33.44
CA LYS A 6 1.25 8.25 32.67
C LYS A 6 -0.18 8.78 32.70
N SER A 7 -0.82 8.89 31.53
CA SER A 7 -2.23 9.26 31.38
C SER A 7 -2.89 8.31 30.39
N GLY A 8 -3.94 7.59 30.80
CA GLY A 8 -4.60 6.61 29.93
C GLY A 8 -3.62 5.56 29.38
N ASN A 9 -3.46 5.53 28.05
CA ASN A 9 -2.51 4.68 27.33
C ASN A 9 -1.21 5.41 26.92
N GLU A 10 -0.93 6.58 27.47
CA GLU A 10 0.28 7.36 27.20
C GLU A 10 1.22 7.38 28.41
N VAL A 11 2.52 7.32 28.13
CA VAL A 11 3.59 7.42 29.12
C VAL A 11 4.59 8.48 28.64
N LEU A 12 4.93 9.39 29.53
CA LEU A 12 5.97 10.39 29.34
C LEU A 12 7.27 9.88 29.94
N ILE A 13 8.31 9.83 29.13
CA ILE A 13 9.63 9.34 29.53
C ILE A 13 10.65 10.46 29.36
N LEU A 14 11.35 10.78 30.44
CA LEU A 14 12.54 11.61 30.43
C LEU A 14 13.69 10.81 29.83
N SER A 15 14.29 11.32 28.77
CA SER A 15 15.45 10.76 28.10
C SER A 15 16.61 11.73 28.14
N THR A 16 17.80 11.20 28.39
CA THR A 16 19.01 11.99 28.39
C THR A 16 19.56 12.13 26.97
N PRO A 17 20.43 13.12 26.71
CA PRO A 17 21.03 13.31 25.38
C PRO A 17 21.84 12.10 24.90
N SER A 18 22.40 11.32 25.84
CA SER A 18 23.18 10.12 25.56
C SER A 18 22.39 8.92 25.02
N GLU A 19 21.06 8.92 25.17
CA GLU A 19 20.21 7.78 24.80
C GLU A 19 19.90 7.79 23.30
N GLN A 20 20.27 6.71 22.58
CA GLN A 20 20.05 6.59 21.13
C GLN A 20 18.66 6.02 20.81
N VAL A 21 17.65 6.83 21.07
CA VAL A 21 16.22 6.54 20.83
C VAL A 21 15.62 7.60 19.93
N HIS A 22 14.76 7.16 19.01
CA HIS A 22 14.13 8.00 18.00
C HIS A 22 12.63 7.73 17.91
N GLN A 23 11.91 8.65 17.29
CA GLN A 23 10.49 8.47 16.96
C GLN A 23 10.26 7.15 16.18
N GLY A 24 9.27 6.38 16.62
CA GLY A 24 8.93 5.06 16.07
C GLY A 24 9.58 3.87 16.80
N ASP A 25 10.60 4.10 17.63
CA ASP A 25 11.25 3.05 18.43
C ASP A 25 10.32 2.51 19.52
N TYR A 26 10.58 1.25 19.90
CA TYR A 26 9.88 0.57 20.99
C TYR A 26 10.73 0.53 22.26
N LEU A 27 10.08 0.77 23.38
CA LEU A 27 10.64 0.73 24.72
C LEU A 27 9.95 -0.35 25.56
N GLN A 28 10.75 -1.12 26.28
CA GLN A 28 10.32 -2.03 27.34
C GLN A 28 10.41 -1.32 28.68
N LEU A 29 9.30 -1.27 29.41
CA LEU A 29 9.22 -0.72 30.76
C LEU A 29 9.03 -1.90 31.73
N GLU A 30 10.13 -2.33 32.35
CA GLU A 30 10.16 -3.46 33.27
C GLU A 30 10.20 -2.98 34.74
N ASP A 31 9.09 -3.15 35.45
CA ASP A 31 8.96 -2.87 36.87
C ASP A 31 9.15 -4.16 37.69
N THR A 32 10.31 -4.27 38.33
CA THR A 32 10.69 -5.43 39.14
C THR A 32 9.85 -5.56 40.41
N SER A 33 9.32 -4.46 40.93
CA SER A 33 8.54 -4.45 42.18
C SER A 33 7.13 -5.02 41.99
N LYS A 34 6.49 -4.67 40.88
CA LYS A 34 5.11 -5.09 40.56
C LYS A 34 5.03 -6.24 39.56
N LYS A 35 6.17 -6.73 39.06
CA LYS A 35 6.27 -7.71 37.96
C LYS A 35 5.45 -7.27 36.73
N ILE A 36 5.52 -5.97 36.42
CA ILE A 36 4.86 -5.36 35.29
C ILE A 36 5.89 -5.19 34.17
N ASN A 37 5.52 -5.56 32.96
CA ASN A 37 6.36 -5.36 31.79
C ASN A 37 5.49 -4.77 30.67
N ILE A 38 5.74 -3.52 30.32
CA ILE A 38 4.92 -2.75 29.37
C ILE A 38 5.73 -2.49 28.11
N LEU A 39 5.09 -2.70 26.96
CA LEU A 39 5.60 -2.32 25.66
C LEU A 39 5.02 -0.95 25.28
N ALA A 40 5.88 0.04 25.06
CA ALA A 40 5.48 1.38 24.64
C ALA A 40 6.25 1.80 23.38
N GLN A 41 5.59 2.54 22.48
CA GLN A 41 6.18 3.08 21.26
C GLN A 41 6.33 4.59 21.36
N ILE A 42 7.50 5.11 21.04
CA ILE A 42 7.74 6.56 20.96
C ILE A 42 7.02 7.08 19.72
N TYR A 43 6.05 7.99 19.90
CA TYR A 43 5.36 8.61 18.77
C TYR A 43 5.71 10.10 18.60
N GLU A 44 6.32 10.73 19.59
CA GLU A 44 6.75 12.13 19.55
C GLU A 44 7.93 12.35 20.50
N GLU A 45 8.83 13.26 20.12
CA GLU A 45 10.01 13.66 20.88
C GLU A 45 9.99 15.19 21.00
N THR A 46 10.05 15.70 22.22
CA THR A 46 10.07 17.14 22.50
C THR A 46 11.15 17.48 23.51
N TYR A 47 11.57 18.74 23.58
CA TYR A 47 12.42 19.21 24.67
C TYR A 47 11.61 19.30 25.97
N ILE A 48 12.35 19.31 27.08
CA ILE A 48 11.77 19.71 28.37
C ILE A 48 11.45 21.21 28.32
N ASP A 49 10.21 21.54 28.64
CA ASP A 49 9.78 22.93 28.85
C ASP A 49 9.74 23.21 30.35
N ILE A 50 10.81 23.82 30.87
CA ILE A 50 10.88 24.31 32.26
C ILE A 50 10.55 25.81 32.25
N PRO A 51 9.61 26.28 33.09
CA PRO A 51 9.34 27.71 33.23
C PRO A 51 10.63 28.49 33.55
N GLY A 52 10.92 29.52 32.75
CA GLY A 52 12.13 30.35 32.89
C GLY A 52 13.33 29.88 32.06
N LEU A 53 13.30 28.67 31.48
CA LEU A 53 14.40 28.15 30.67
C LEU A 53 14.71 29.03 29.45
N SER A 54 13.67 29.54 28.79
CA SER A 54 13.84 30.43 27.63
C SER A 54 14.50 31.76 28.01
N GLU A 55 14.18 32.31 29.19
CA GLU A 55 14.79 33.54 29.70
C GLU A 55 16.25 33.32 30.09
N GLU A 56 16.55 32.17 30.70
CA GLU A 56 17.91 31.77 31.05
C GLU A 56 18.79 31.56 29.81
N ILE A 57 18.29 30.83 28.79
CA ILE A 57 19.01 30.62 27.52
C ILE A 57 19.29 31.96 26.83
N LEU A 58 18.31 32.86 26.77
CA LEU A 58 18.49 34.19 26.17
C LEU A 58 19.50 35.04 26.95
N ARG A 59 19.46 34.97 28.29
CA ARG A 59 20.41 35.70 29.13
C ARG A 59 21.83 35.21 28.91
N ASP A 60 22.05 33.90 28.87
CA ASP A 60 23.37 33.32 28.65
C ASP A 60 23.94 33.69 27.28
N GLU A 61 23.16 33.59 26.20
CA GLU A 61 23.59 33.96 24.85
C GLU A 61 23.98 35.46 24.76
N VAL A 62 23.21 36.33 25.44
CA VAL A 62 23.52 37.77 25.53
C VAL A 62 24.80 38.01 26.34
N ILE A 63 25.01 37.26 27.43
CA ILE A 63 26.23 37.37 28.26
C ILE A 63 27.45 36.87 27.47
N GLU A 64 27.37 35.73 26.79
CA GLU A 64 28.47 35.21 25.95
C GLU A 64 28.82 36.16 24.81
N SER A 65 27.82 36.73 24.13
CA SER A 65 28.06 37.69 23.04
C SER A 65 28.64 39.04 23.50
N THR A 66 28.51 39.38 24.79
CA THR A 66 28.99 40.64 25.35
C THR A 66 30.30 40.52 26.12
N LEU A 67 30.66 39.30 26.55
CA LEU A 67 31.85 39.02 27.36
C LEU A 67 32.73 37.96 26.67
N GLU A 68 33.36 38.33 25.55
CA GLU A 68 34.52 37.58 25.04
C GLU A 68 35.64 37.61 26.10
N GLY A 69 35.81 36.52 26.85
CA GLY A 69 37.09 36.22 27.51
C GLY A 69 37.17 36.19 29.04
N ILE A 70 36.06 36.07 29.78
CA ILE A 70 36.12 35.74 31.22
C ILE A 70 35.48 34.37 31.46
N GLN A 71 36.19 33.30 31.12
CA GLN A 71 35.83 31.94 31.55
C GLN A 71 36.49 31.67 32.90
N GLY A 72 35.69 31.66 33.97
CA GLY A 72 36.14 31.35 35.31
C GLY A 72 35.01 30.86 36.19
N GLU A 73 35.08 29.57 36.52
CA GLU A 73 34.45 28.90 37.67
C GLU A 73 32.95 28.55 37.58
N SER A 74 32.63 27.49 36.83
CA SER A 74 31.92 26.29 37.35
C SER A 74 31.54 25.30 36.22
N LEU A 75 32.55 24.70 35.58
CA LEU A 75 32.37 23.70 34.51
C LEU A 75 31.33 22.61 34.84
N GLU A 76 31.18 22.22 36.11
CA GLU A 76 30.19 21.21 36.53
C GLU A 76 28.74 21.71 36.48
N ILE A 77 28.49 22.97 36.84
CA ILE A 77 27.14 23.57 36.83
C ILE A 77 26.70 23.84 35.39
N GLU A 78 27.63 24.33 34.57
CA GLU A 78 27.42 24.57 33.14
C GLU A 78 27.09 23.26 32.41
N ASN A 79 27.82 22.17 32.69
CA ASN A 79 27.54 20.84 32.16
C ASN A 79 26.17 20.29 32.61
N ILE A 80 25.76 20.51 33.86
CA ILE A 80 24.44 20.08 34.35
C ILE A 80 23.32 20.90 33.68
N SER A 81 23.51 22.21 33.52
CA SER A 81 22.53 23.09 32.85
C SER A 81 22.36 22.71 31.38
N MET A 82 23.46 22.51 30.64
CA MET A 82 23.43 21.99 29.27
C MET A 82 22.72 20.63 29.18
N PHE A 83 23.00 19.72 30.12
CA PHE A 83 22.35 18.41 30.16
C PHE A 83 20.84 18.49 30.39
N ILE A 84 20.37 19.44 31.20
CA ILE A 84 18.95 19.69 31.43
C ILE A 84 18.29 20.29 30.18
N ARG A 85 18.94 21.27 29.53
CA ARG A 85 18.47 21.92 28.29
C ARG A 85 18.31 20.92 27.15
N ASP A 86 19.27 20.01 26.99
CA ASP A 86 19.25 18.98 25.94
C ASP A 86 18.44 17.74 26.33
N SER A 87 17.92 17.66 27.55
CA SER A 87 17.09 16.54 27.96
C SER A 87 15.74 16.56 27.24
N ARG A 88 15.28 15.37 26.89
CA ARG A 88 14.13 15.16 26.01
C ARG A 88 12.98 14.50 26.75
N ILE A 89 11.76 14.87 26.38
CA ILE A 89 10.54 14.19 26.74
C ILE A 89 10.11 13.32 25.56
N LEU A 90 10.09 12.02 25.78
CA LEU A 90 9.56 11.05 24.85
C LEU A 90 8.10 10.79 25.20
N LYS A 91 7.19 11.15 24.31
CA LYS A 91 5.78 10.77 24.43
C LYS A 91 5.60 9.39 23.82
N CYS A 92 5.16 8.45 24.65
CA CYS A 92 5.07 7.04 24.28
C CYS A 92 3.64 6.53 24.39
N LYS A 93 3.21 5.73 23.41
CA LYS A 93 1.91 5.05 23.42
C LYS A 93 2.09 3.59 23.86
N ILE A 94 1.33 3.16 24.86
CA ILE A 94 1.33 1.79 25.34
C ILE A 94 0.66 0.89 24.30
N ARG A 95 1.40 -0.11 23.80
CA ARG A 95 0.91 -1.07 22.80
C ARG A 95 0.50 -2.41 23.40
N GLY A 96 0.93 -2.70 24.62
CA GLY A 96 0.50 -3.87 25.36
C GLY A 96 1.43 -4.21 26.52
N MET A 97 1.20 -5.37 27.10
CA MET A 97 1.95 -5.91 28.22
C MET A 97 2.61 -7.22 27.85
N ILE A 98 3.84 -7.41 28.30
CA ILE A 98 4.61 -8.63 28.05
C ILE A 98 4.44 -9.54 29.27
N LYS A 99 3.69 -10.63 29.11
CA LYS A 99 3.50 -11.65 30.14
C LYS A 99 3.99 -12.99 29.60
N ASN A 100 4.89 -13.67 30.31
CA ASN A 100 5.47 -14.96 29.86
C ASN A 100 5.97 -14.93 28.40
N SER A 101 6.67 -13.85 28.02
CA SER A 101 7.15 -13.61 26.65
C SER A 101 6.05 -13.54 25.58
N THR A 102 4.82 -13.18 25.98
CA THR A 102 3.69 -12.97 25.06
C THR A 102 3.08 -11.60 25.27
N LEU A 103 2.71 -10.95 24.17
CA LEU A 103 2.01 -9.68 24.22
C LEU A 103 0.53 -9.90 24.60
N THR A 104 0.08 -9.14 25.59
CA THR A 104 -1.31 -9.13 26.08
C THR A 104 -1.82 -7.70 26.08
N TYR A 105 -3.03 -7.50 25.55
CA TYR A 105 -3.64 -6.17 25.43
C TYR A 105 -4.49 -5.87 26.67
N SER A 106 -3.84 -5.71 27.83
CA SER A 106 -4.49 -5.25 29.05
C SER A 106 -4.02 -3.85 29.40
N ASN A 107 -4.88 -2.86 29.20
CA ASN A 107 -4.60 -1.48 29.52
C ASN A 107 -5.22 -1.18 30.89
N ASN A 108 -4.44 -1.19 31.98
CA ASN A 108 -4.73 -0.46 33.23
C ASN A 108 -3.71 -0.68 34.35
N LEU A 109 -2.41 -0.73 34.03
CA LEU A 109 -1.38 -0.87 35.06
C LEU A 109 -0.47 0.35 35.12
N LEU A 110 -0.14 0.76 36.35
CA LEU A 110 0.69 1.93 36.65
C LEU A 110 2.08 1.44 37.12
N PRO A 111 3.10 1.50 36.25
CA PRO A 111 4.47 1.12 36.60
C PRO A 111 5.06 2.07 37.64
N SER A 112 5.97 1.58 38.48
CA SER A 112 6.71 2.37 39.46
C SER A 112 7.67 3.34 38.79
N ARG A 113 7.64 4.62 39.17
CA ARG A 113 8.63 5.61 38.67
C ARG A 113 10.06 5.30 39.13
N VAL A 114 10.20 4.61 40.26
CA VAL A 114 11.49 4.34 40.91
C VAL A 114 12.08 3.02 40.44
N TYR A 115 11.26 1.96 40.42
CA TYR A 115 11.71 0.58 40.18
C TYR A 115 11.57 0.12 38.73
N THR A 116 11.09 0.97 37.82
CA THR A 116 11.03 0.64 36.40
C THR A 116 12.36 0.88 35.72
N LYS A 117 12.87 -0.16 35.05
CA LYS A 117 13.97 -0.08 34.08
C LYS A 117 13.37 0.08 32.68
N ILE A 118 13.91 1.02 31.92
CA ILE A 118 13.46 1.31 30.55
C ILE A 118 14.60 0.94 29.62
N LYS A 119 14.33 0.08 28.63
CA LYS A 119 15.29 -0.29 27.58
C LYS A 119 14.64 -0.22 26.21
N LYS A 120 15.42 0.10 25.18
CA LYS A 120 15.01 -0.01 23.78
C LYS A 120 14.92 -1.49 23.38
N ILE A 121 13.93 -1.83 22.55
CA ILE A 121 13.73 -3.18 21.99
C ILE A 121 13.97 -3.12 20.47
N SER A 122 14.68 -4.11 19.94
CA SER A 122 14.85 -4.31 18.50
C SER A 122 13.56 -4.83 17.83
N TYR A 123 13.39 -4.62 16.53
CA TYR A 123 12.25 -5.19 15.81
C TYR A 123 12.28 -6.72 15.80
N ASN A 124 13.46 -7.34 15.80
CA ASN A 124 13.55 -8.80 15.94
C ASN A 124 12.97 -9.28 17.28
N GLU A 125 13.40 -8.71 18.41
CA GLU A 125 12.85 -9.02 19.74
C GLU A 125 11.34 -8.70 19.80
N LEU A 126 10.91 -7.59 19.21
CA LEU A 126 9.50 -7.19 19.14
C LEU A 126 8.64 -8.27 18.48
N PHE A 127 9.08 -8.81 17.34
CA PHE A 127 8.31 -9.81 16.60
C PHE A 127 8.39 -11.21 17.19
N GLU A 128 9.46 -11.54 17.92
CA GLU A 128 9.51 -12.74 18.77
C GLU A 128 8.45 -12.68 19.87
N ILE A 129 8.34 -11.54 20.57
CA ILE A 129 7.34 -11.32 21.63
C ILE A 129 5.91 -11.30 21.05
N ALA A 130 5.75 -10.74 19.86
CA ALA A 130 4.49 -10.69 19.14
C ALA A 130 4.12 -12.03 18.48
N LYS A 131 4.98 -13.06 18.54
CA LYS A 131 4.81 -14.36 17.88
C LYS A 131 4.45 -14.21 16.41
N ARG A 132 5.25 -13.46 15.65
CA ARG A 132 5.03 -13.29 14.21
C ARG A 132 5.38 -14.58 13.48
N GLU A 133 4.40 -15.20 12.85
CA GLU A 133 4.56 -16.47 12.14
C GLU A 133 4.62 -16.26 10.62
N GLY A 134 5.39 -17.11 9.95
CA GLY A 134 5.45 -17.18 8.50
C GLY A 134 6.61 -18.04 8.02
N LYS A 135 6.58 -18.44 6.74
CA LYS A 135 7.59 -19.35 6.16
C LYS A 135 8.41 -18.67 5.08
N ARG A 136 7.79 -17.77 4.31
CA ARG A 136 8.40 -17.15 3.13
C ARG A 136 8.76 -15.72 3.45
N GLU A 137 10.04 -15.47 3.66
CA GLU A 137 10.55 -14.14 4.00
C GLU A 137 10.66 -13.23 2.77
N ILE A 138 10.26 -11.97 2.94
CA ILE A 138 10.47 -10.88 1.99
C ILE A 138 11.21 -9.78 2.74
N GLU A 139 12.43 -9.46 2.29
CA GLU A 139 13.17 -8.33 2.83
C GLU A 139 12.60 -7.02 2.27
N LEU A 140 12.11 -6.14 3.16
CA LEU A 140 11.57 -4.85 2.74
C LEU A 140 12.58 -3.73 2.85
N GLY A 141 13.49 -3.78 3.81
CA GLY A 141 14.21 -2.59 4.23
C GLY A 141 14.98 -2.76 5.51
N THR A 142 15.29 -1.62 6.11
CA THR A 142 15.88 -1.54 7.45
C THR A 142 14.95 -0.81 8.39
N GLY A 143 14.89 -1.24 9.65
CA GLY A 143 14.22 -0.51 10.72
C GLY A 143 14.98 0.76 11.15
N ALA A 144 14.43 1.50 12.10
CA ALA A 144 15.03 2.72 12.64
C ALA A 144 16.44 2.49 13.24
N SER A 145 16.73 1.28 13.72
CA SER A 145 18.04 0.88 14.27
C SER A 145 18.97 0.24 13.24
N ASN A 146 18.74 0.45 11.94
CA ASN A 146 19.46 -0.18 10.81
C ASN A 146 19.43 -1.73 10.79
N GLU A 147 18.56 -2.36 11.57
CA GLU A 147 18.35 -3.81 11.51
C GLU A 147 17.55 -4.18 10.25
N ILE A 148 17.83 -5.35 9.66
CA ILE A 148 17.11 -5.83 8.48
C ILE A 148 15.67 -6.14 8.87
N PHE A 149 14.73 -5.45 8.24
CA PHE A 149 13.30 -5.67 8.41
C PHE A 149 12.75 -6.55 7.30
N LYS A 150 12.18 -7.68 7.70
CA LYS A 150 11.55 -8.66 6.82
C LYS A 150 10.06 -8.71 7.11
N ILE A 151 9.28 -9.09 6.10
CA ILE A 151 7.86 -9.48 6.23
C ILE A 151 7.69 -10.91 5.74
N TYR A 152 6.52 -11.51 5.98
CA TYR A 152 6.19 -12.83 5.45
C TYR A 152 5.21 -12.72 4.28
N ALA A 153 5.40 -13.50 3.22
CA ALA A 153 4.48 -13.51 2.08
C ALA A 153 3.06 -13.95 2.50
N GLU A 154 2.95 -14.80 3.53
CA GLU A 154 1.67 -15.17 4.15
C GLU A 154 0.89 -13.98 4.71
N ALA A 155 1.56 -12.87 5.06
CA ALA A 155 0.90 -11.66 5.50
C ALA A 155 0.31 -10.84 4.35
N LEU A 156 0.61 -11.19 3.09
CA LEU A 156 0.06 -10.59 1.87
C LEU A 156 -0.91 -11.54 1.15
N ASP A 157 -0.70 -12.85 1.29
CA ASP A 157 -1.53 -13.93 0.74
C ASP A 157 -2.91 -13.95 1.40
N GLY A 158 -3.99 -13.81 0.63
CA GLY A 158 -5.33 -13.67 1.19
C GLY A 158 -5.63 -12.30 1.80
N LYS A 159 -4.82 -11.27 1.53
CA LYS A 159 -4.88 -9.99 2.25
C LYS A 159 -5.05 -8.80 1.32
N LEU A 160 -5.82 -7.81 1.77
CA LEU A 160 -5.94 -6.52 1.09
C LEU A 160 -4.84 -5.58 1.57
N ASN A 161 -4.06 -5.06 0.62
CA ASN A 161 -2.94 -4.17 0.91
C ASN A 161 -3.21 -2.79 0.30
N ILE A 162 -2.86 -1.73 1.03
CA ILE A 162 -2.91 -0.36 0.52
C ILE A 162 -1.53 0.28 0.69
N ILE A 163 -0.97 0.80 -0.39
CA ILE A 163 0.26 1.59 -0.42
C ILE A 163 -0.12 3.02 -0.76
N THR A 164 0.02 3.94 0.20
CA THR A 164 -0.37 5.35 0.01
C THR A 164 0.65 6.33 0.58
N GLY A 165 0.61 7.58 0.13
CA GLY A 165 1.72 8.54 0.28
C GLY A 165 1.71 9.65 -0.75
N LYS A 166 2.36 10.78 -0.47
CA LYS A 166 2.54 11.87 -1.45
C LYS A 166 3.31 11.39 -2.69
N LYS A 167 3.28 12.16 -3.80
CA LYS A 167 4.12 11.85 -4.98
C LYS A 167 5.60 11.82 -4.59
N GLU A 168 6.39 11.00 -5.28
CA GLU A 168 7.86 10.86 -5.05
C GLU A 168 8.28 10.36 -3.66
N SER A 169 7.35 9.82 -2.87
CA SER A 169 7.64 9.33 -1.51
C SER A 169 8.24 7.92 -1.44
N GLY A 170 8.18 7.14 -2.54
CA GLY A 170 8.69 5.76 -2.59
C GLY A 170 7.64 4.66 -2.79
N LYS A 171 6.36 5.00 -2.96
CA LYS A 171 5.25 4.03 -3.18
C LYS A 171 5.52 3.02 -4.29
N SER A 172 5.81 3.50 -5.51
CA SER A 172 6.05 2.63 -6.67
C SER A 172 7.26 1.74 -6.46
N HIS A 173 8.26 2.22 -5.71
CA HIS A 173 9.47 1.46 -5.38
C HIS A 173 9.17 0.30 -4.42
N LEU A 174 8.40 0.51 -3.35
CA LEU A 174 7.92 -0.58 -2.50
C LEU A 174 7.03 -1.56 -3.28
N SER A 175 6.13 -1.06 -4.12
CA SER A 175 5.25 -1.90 -4.93
C SER A 175 6.03 -2.82 -5.87
N LYS A 176 7.04 -2.29 -6.57
CA LYS A 176 7.96 -3.05 -7.42
C LYS A 176 8.75 -4.10 -6.61
N LEU A 177 9.21 -3.75 -5.41
CA LEU A 177 9.91 -4.68 -4.52
C LEU A 177 9.00 -5.85 -4.10
N LEU A 178 7.77 -5.57 -3.70
CA LEU A 178 6.79 -6.58 -3.32
C LEU A 178 6.44 -7.50 -4.50
N ALA A 179 6.12 -6.93 -5.65
CA ALA A 179 5.79 -7.71 -6.85
C ALA A 179 6.98 -8.61 -7.27
N ALA A 180 8.20 -8.09 -7.26
CA ALA A 180 9.39 -8.85 -7.60
C ALA A 180 9.62 -10.05 -6.66
N ASN A 181 9.60 -9.82 -5.34
CA ASN A 181 9.81 -10.89 -4.36
C ASN A 181 8.70 -11.95 -4.40
N LEU A 182 7.43 -11.54 -4.56
CA LEU A 182 6.32 -12.48 -4.71
C LEU A 182 6.47 -13.34 -5.97
N ALA A 183 6.92 -12.77 -7.09
CA ALA A 183 7.17 -13.52 -8.32
C ALA A 183 8.38 -14.46 -8.20
N GLU A 184 9.40 -14.09 -7.43
CA GLU A 184 10.51 -15.00 -7.09
C GLU A 184 10.04 -16.17 -6.23
N LEU A 185 9.06 -15.96 -5.35
CA LEU A 185 8.39 -16.99 -4.55
C LEU A 185 7.36 -17.83 -5.35
N GLY A 186 7.25 -17.61 -6.66
CA GLY A 186 6.40 -18.41 -7.55
C GLY A 186 4.96 -17.90 -7.70
N ALA A 187 4.64 -16.71 -7.20
CA ALA A 187 3.29 -16.15 -7.30
C ALA A 187 2.98 -15.62 -8.71
N PRO A 188 1.76 -15.83 -9.24
CA PRO A 188 1.29 -15.14 -10.43
C PRO A 188 0.79 -13.74 -10.07
N ILE A 189 1.24 -12.75 -10.84
CA ILE A 189 1.03 -11.33 -10.57
C ILE A 189 0.49 -10.64 -11.80
N ILE A 190 -0.52 -9.81 -11.62
CA ILE A 190 -1.05 -8.91 -12.63
C ILE A 190 -0.90 -7.48 -12.13
N ILE A 191 -0.38 -6.60 -12.97
CA ILE A 191 -0.11 -5.20 -12.63
C ILE A 191 -0.84 -4.31 -13.62
N PHE A 192 -1.71 -3.43 -13.14
CA PHE A 192 -2.19 -2.29 -13.90
C PHE A 192 -1.18 -1.15 -13.73
N ASP A 193 -0.35 -0.94 -14.76
CA ASP A 193 0.77 0.00 -14.74
C ASP A 193 0.40 1.28 -15.48
N LEU A 194 0.20 2.38 -14.76
CA LEU A 194 -0.29 3.63 -15.34
C LEU A 194 0.85 4.46 -15.95
N ASN A 195 2.06 4.31 -15.42
CA ASN A 195 3.22 5.14 -15.76
C ASN A 195 4.31 4.38 -16.54
N ASP A 196 4.07 3.10 -16.86
CA ASP A 196 5.04 2.19 -17.46
C ASP A 196 6.34 2.03 -16.64
N GLU A 197 6.21 2.07 -15.32
CA GLU A 197 7.36 1.98 -14.41
C GLU A 197 7.84 0.54 -14.18
N TYR A 198 6.94 -0.44 -14.26
CA TYR A 198 7.27 -1.84 -13.90
C TYR A 198 8.08 -2.53 -14.99
N LYS A 199 8.13 -1.98 -16.21
CA LYS A 199 9.07 -2.45 -17.26
C LYS A 199 10.53 -2.39 -16.80
N GLY A 200 10.85 -1.52 -15.83
CA GLY A 200 12.17 -1.41 -15.22
C GLY A 200 12.64 -2.70 -14.54
N LEU A 201 11.70 -3.56 -14.11
CA LEU A 201 12.01 -4.87 -13.50
C LEU A 201 12.74 -5.83 -14.45
N THR A 202 12.69 -5.61 -15.77
CA THR A 202 13.40 -6.42 -16.76
C THR A 202 14.92 -6.20 -16.77
N LYS A 203 15.39 -5.10 -16.16
CA LYS A 203 16.81 -4.73 -16.11
C LYS A 203 17.27 -4.55 -14.66
N ASN A 204 18.48 -4.98 -14.37
CA ASN A 204 19.18 -4.64 -13.14
C ASN A 204 19.69 -3.18 -13.21
N LYS A 205 20.06 -2.60 -12.07
CA LYS A 205 20.63 -1.23 -11.99
C LYS A 205 21.86 -1.03 -12.90
N ASN A 206 22.66 -2.07 -13.11
CA ASN A 206 23.83 -2.05 -13.99
C ASN A 206 23.47 -2.20 -15.49
N GLY A 207 22.19 -2.18 -15.85
CA GLY A 207 21.71 -2.32 -17.24
C GLY A 207 21.63 -3.76 -17.74
N THR A 208 22.13 -4.74 -17.00
CA THR A 208 22.04 -6.16 -17.38
C THR A 208 20.61 -6.69 -17.28
N THR A 209 20.30 -7.74 -18.03
CA THR A 209 18.98 -8.38 -18.00
C THR A 209 18.76 -9.05 -16.64
N SER A 210 17.60 -8.78 -16.00
CA SER A 210 17.27 -9.36 -14.70
C SER A 210 16.78 -10.80 -14.85
N ASN A 211 16.86 -11.57 -13.75
CA ASN A 211 16.28 -12.93 -13.71
C ASN A 211 14.75 -12.91 -13.90
N LEU A 212 14.10 -11.81 -13.51
CA LEU A 212 12.67 -11.59 -13.68
C LEU A 212 12.27 -11.29 -15.13
N SER A 213 13.21 -10.88 -15.99
CA SER A 213 12.89 -10.55 -17.40
C SER A 213 12.12 -11.65 -18.11
N ARG A 214 12.48 -12.91 -17.88
CA ARG A 214 11.81 -14.07 -18.48
C ARG A 214 10.39 -14.22 -17.95
N LYS A 215 10.14 -13.84 -16.70
CA LYS A 215 8.83 -13.89 -16.02
C LYS A 215 7.90 -12.74 -16.35
N ILE A 216 8.36 -11.74 -17.10
CA ILE A 216 7.57 -10.52 -17.34
C ILE A 216 6.97 -10.56 -18.75
N THR A 217 5.65 -10.46 -18.83
CA THR A 217 4.91 -10.24 -20.08
C THR A 217 4.24 -8.88 -20.05
N ARG A 218 4.61 -7.98 -20.97
CA ARG A 218 3.99 -6.63 -21.07
C ARG A 218 2.95 -6.59 -22.18
N LEU A 219 1.75 -6.10 -21.84
CA LEU A 219 0.58 -6.04 -22.70
C LEU A 219 0.03 -4.62 -22.75
N VAL A 220 -0.33 -4.14 -23.95
CA VAL A 220 -0.86 -2.79 -24.18
C VAL A 220 -2.27 -2.90 -24.77
N PRO A 221 -3.31 -2.38 -24.09
CA PRO A 221 -4.71 -2.40 -24.56
C PRO A 221 -4.86 -1.84 -25.97
N GLY A 222 -5.60 -2.57 -26.82
CA GLY A 222 -5.85 -2.18 -28.21
C GLY A 222 -4.66 -2.41 -29.16
N LYS A 223 -3.50 -2.81 -28.64
CA LYS A 223 -2.30 -3.18 -29.42
C LYS A 223 -1.97 -4.66 -29.20
N SER A 224 -1.11 -4.97 -28.22
CA SER A 224 -0.75 -6.35 -27.90
C SER A 224 -1.79 -7.04 -27.00
N LEU A 225 -2.61 -6.29 -26.27
CA LEU A 225 -3.75 -6.83 -25.53
C LEU A 225 -5.03 -6.64 -26.33
N LYS A 226 -5.55 -7.75 -26.87
CA LYS A 226 -6.84 -7.80 -27.58
C LYS A 226 -7.57 -9.09 -27.22
N PHE A 227 -8.89 -9.03 -27.22
CA PHE A 227 -9.74 -10.15 -26.85
C PHE A 227 -10.71 -10.51 -27.97
N ASN A 228 -10.95 -11.81 -28.12
CA ASN A 228 -12.01 -12.30 -28.97
C ASN A 228 -13.37 -12.13 -28.30
N LEU A 229 -14.39 -11.73 -29.07
CA LEU A 229 -15.74 -11.53 -28.55
C LEU A 229 -16.32 -12.81 -27.91
N GLN A 230 -15.96 -13.99 -28.41
CA GLN A 230 -16.40 -15.28 -27.86
C GLN A 230 -15.76 -15.59 -26.50
N TYR A 231 -14.52 -15.14 -26.30
CA TYR A 231 -13.82 -15.29 -25.03
C TYR A 231 -14.37 -14.37 -23.95
N LEU A 232 -14.87 -13.20 -24.36
CA LEU A 232 -15.59 -12.26 -23.50
C LEU A 232 -17.00 -12.76 -23.23
N GLU A 233 -17.25 -13.15 -21.98
CA GLU A 233 -18.56 -13.64 -21.58
C GLU A 233 -19.61 -12.52 -21.54
N LEU A 234 -20.89 -12.92 -21.57
CA LEU A 234 -22.01 -11.97 -21.57
C LEU A 234 -21.96 -11.02 -20.38
N ASN A 235 -21.65 -11.52 -19.19
CA ASN A 235 -21.57 -10.71 -17.97
C ASN A 235 -20.50 -9.62 -18.08
N CYS A 236 -19.32 -9.95 -18.61
CA CYS A 236 -18.24 -8.99 -18.85
C CYS A 236 -18.69 -7.87 -19.80
N LEU A 237 -19.30 -8.21 -20.93
CA LEU A 237 -19.80 -7.21 -21.89
C LEU A 237 -20.93 -6.36 -21.30
N CYS A 238 -21.82 -6.96 -20.50
CA CYS A 238 -22.86 -6.22 -19.80
C CYS A 238 -22.29 -5.23 -18.80
N ASN A 239 -21.26 -5.60 -18.03
CA ASN A 239 -20.61 -4.69 -17.10
C ASN A 239 -19.93 -3.54 -17.85
N ILE A 240 -19.23 -3.82 -18.95
CA ILE A 240 -18.61 -2.79 -19.80
C ILE A 240 -19.68 -1.83 -20.34
N LEU A 241 -20.77 -2.35 -20.88
CA LEU A 241 -21.84 -1.54 -21.45
C LEU A 241 -22.53 -0.69 -20.39
N THR A 242 -22.81 -1.26 -19.22
CA THR A 242 -23.54 -0.59 -18.14
C THR A 242 -22.66 0.42 -17.42
N HIS A 243 -21.50 -0.01 -16.96
CA HIS A 243 -20.62 0.82 -16.17
C HIS A 243 -19.76 1.69 -17.10
N SER A 244 -18.85 1.11 -17.87
CA SER A 244 -17.90 1.89 -18.68
C SER A 244 -18.55 2.77 -19.74
N LEU A 245 -19.60 2.29 -20.41
CA LEU A 245 -20.26 2.98 -21.52
C LEU A 245 -21.64 3.58 -21.19
N GLN A 246 -22.14 3.40 -19.95
CA GLN A 246 -23.39 4.00 -19.47
C GLN A 246 -24.59 3.72 -20.39
N LEU A 247 -24.74 2.47 -20.83
CA LEU A 247 -25.85 2.03 -21.65
C LEU A 247 -27.14 1.98 -20.81
N PRO A 248 -28.25 2.60 -21.27
CA PRO A 248 -29.52 2.55 -20.55
C PRO A 248 -30.05 1.13 -20.39
N GLY A 249 -30.75 0.85 -19.29
CA GLY A 249 -31.26 -0.50 -18.98
C GLY A 249 -32.20 -1.07 -20.05
N ALA A 250 -33.00 -0.24 -20.72
CA ALA A 250 -33.85 -0.69 -21.84
C ALA A 250 -33.00 -1.20 -23.03
N SER A 251 -31.93 -0.48 -23.37
CA SER A 251 -31.00 -0.89 -24.43
C SER A 251 -30.16 -2.09 -24.03
N LEU A 252 -29.76 -2.20 -22.76
CA LEU A 252 -29.05 -3.37 -22.24
C LEU A 252 -29.89 -4.66 -22.38
N ARG A 253 -31.20 -4.60 -22.12
CA ARG A 253 -32.11 -5.74 -22.31
C ARG A 253 -32.11 -6.23 -23.76
N GLU A 254 -32.13 -5.32 -24.73
CA GLU A 254 -32.11 -5.68 -26.15
C GLU A 254 -30.74 -6.21 -26.58
N PHE A 255 -29.64 -5.62 -26.07
CA PHE A 255 -28.30 -6.19 -26.26
C PHE A 255 -28.22 -7.63 -25.76
N LEU A 256 -28.73 -7.92 -24.56
CA LEU A 256 -28.77 -9.27 -23.98
C LEU A 256 -29.49 -10.27 -24.90
N ARG A 257 -30.60 -9.86 -25.53
CA ARG A 257 -31.36 -10.71 -26.47
C ARG A 257 -30.56 -10.99 -27.73
N ILE A 258 -29.96 -9.96 -28.33
CA ILE A 258 -29.11 -10.08 -29.52
C ILE A 258 -27.92 -11.01 -29.24
N PHE A 259 -27.22 -10.79 -28.13
CA PHE A 259 -26.06 -11.58 -27.77
C PHE A 259 -26.41 -13.05 -27.54
N LYS A 260 -27.50 -13.35 -26.81
CA LYS A 260 -27.96 -14.73 -26.58
C LYS A 260 -28.36 -15.42 -27.89
N LEU A 261 -28.99 -14.70 -28.82
CA LEU A 261 -29.34 -15.24 -30.14
C LEU A 261 -28.09 -15.65 -30.92
N LEU A 262 -27.09 -14.76 -30.99
CA LEU A 262 -25.82 -15.02 -31.69
C LEU A 262 -25.04 -16.17 -31.07
N LYS A 263 -25.00 -16.22 -29.73
CA LYS A 263 -24.34 -17.31 -29.01
C LYS A 263 -25.01 -18.66 -29.26
N THR A 264 -26.35 -18.72 -29.29
CA THR A 264 -27.10 -19.95 -29.57
C THR A 264 -26.86 -20.47 -30.99
N LYS A 265 -26.64 -19.56 -31.95
CA LYS A 265 -26.31 -19.89 -33.34
C LYS A 265 -24.82 -20.19 -33.58
N ASN A 266 -23.97 -20.13 -32.55
CA ASN A 266 -22.51 -20.21 -32.67
C ASN A 266 -21.92 -19.23 -33.70
N SER A 267 -22.56 -18.07 -33.90
CA SER A 267 -22.16 -17.05 -34.88
C SER A 267 -21.70 -15.74 -34.22
N LEU A 268 -21.22 -15.82 -32.97
CA LEU A 268 -20.80 -14.65 -32.22
C LEU A 268 -19.43 -14.15 -32.70
N ASN A 269 -19.42 -13.06 -33.46
CA ASN A 269 -18.24 -12.29 -33.85
C ASN A 269 -18.61 -10.80 -33.95
N ILE A 270 -17.64 -9.92 -34.16
CA ILE A 270 -17.85 -8.46 -34.14
C ILE A 270 -18.77 -8.03 -35.30
N ASP A 271 -18.61 -8.61 -36.48
CA ASP A 271 -19.37 -8.25 -37.68
C ASP A 271 -20.84 -8.69 -37.59
N GLU A 272 -21.11 -9.89 -37.11
CA GLU A 272 -22.46 -10.41 -36.87
C GLU A 272 -23.18 -9.62 -35.76
N LEU A 273 -22.46 -9.28 -34.68
CA LEU A 273 -22.99 -8.41 -33.64
C LEU A 273 -23.37 -7.04 -34.22
N ARG A 274 -22.51 -6.45 -35.05
CA ARG A 274 -22.77 -5.19 -35.76
C ARG A 274 -24.01 -5.31 -36.63
N ASN A 275 -24.07 -6.31 -37.50
CA ASN A 275 -25.17 -6.51 -38.44
C ASN A 275 -26.51 -6.66 -37.72
N HIS A 276 -26.54 -7.41 -36.62
CA HIS A 276 -27.75 -7.58 -35.82
C HIS A 276 -28.18 -6.30 -35.10
N ILE A 277 -27.24 -5.51 -34.55
CA ILE A 277 -27.56 -4.23 -33.91
C ILE A 277 -28.13 -3.24 -34.95
N PHE A 278 -27.52 -3.16 -36.13
CA PHE A 278 -27.92 -2.19 -37.17
C PHE A 278 -29.28 -2.54 -37.80
N ASN A 279 -29.54 -3.83 -38.01
CA ASN A 279 -30.78 -4.31 -38.61
C ASN A 279 -31.89 -4.58 -37.58
N TRP A 280 -31.64 -4.31 -36.29
CA TRP A 280 -32.64 -4.50 -35.25
C TRP A 280 -33.83 -3.57 -35.48
N LYS A 281 -35.02 -4.18 -35.61
CA LYS A 281 -36.29 -3.49 -35.82
C LYS A 281 -36.95 -3.26 -34.46
N GLY A 282 -36.83 -2.05 -33.94
CA GLY A 282 -37.39 -1.64 -32.66
C GLY A 282 -37.28 -0.13 -32.45
N ASN A 283 -37.27 0.32 -31.20
CA ASN A 283 -37.21 1.74 -30.86
C ASN A 283 -35.90 2.39 -31.35
N GLU A 284 -35.98 3.44 -32.17
CA GLU A 284 -34.81 4.08 -32.78
C GLU A 284 -33.79 4.57 -31.75
N PHE A 285 -34.23 5.17 -30.64
CA PHE A 285 -33.32 5.61 -29.58
C PHE A 285 -32.55 4.45 -28.93
N VAL A 286 -33.19 3.29 -28.78
CA VAL A 286 -32.52 2.08 -28.26
C VAL A 286 -31.47 1.60 -29.25
N ARG A 287 -31.82 1.55 -30.53
CA ARG A 287 -30.91 1.14 -31.61
C ARG A 287 -29.70 2.07 -31.68
N ASP A 288 -29.92 3.38 -31.69
CA ASP A 288 -28.87 4.38 -31.81
C ASP A 288 -27.93 4.37 -30.60
N ALA A 289 -28.47 4.14 -29.40
CA ALA A 289 -27.65 3.93 -28.21
C ALA A 289 -26.73 2.70 -28.36
N LEU A 290 -27.25 1.57 -28.85
CA LEU A 290 -26.45 0.37 -29.11
C LEU A 290 -25.39 0.60 -30.19
N ILE A 291 -25.75 1.24 -31.29
CA ILE A 291 -24.82 1.59 -32.38
C ILE A 291 -23.70 2.49 -31.86
N SER A 292 -24.04 3.55 -31.12
CA SER A 292 -23.07 4.47 -30.54
C SER A 292 -22.08 3.75 -29.62
N ARG A 293 -22.57 2.86 -28.73
CA ARG A 293 -21.70 2.12 -27.80
C ARG A 293 -20.88 1.05 -28.49
N PHE A 294 -21.43 0.39 -29.51
CA PHE A 294 -20.69 -0.54 -30.35
C PHE A 294 -19.53 0.16 -31.06
N HIS A 295 -19.77 1.29 -31.73
CA HIS A 295 -18.71 2.07 -32.37
C HIS A 295 -17.66 2.56 -31.38
N THR A 296 -18.08 2.98 -30.19
CA THR A 296 -17.16 3.38 -29.11
C THR A 296 -16.28 2.21 -28.68
N LEU A 297 -16.85 1.01 -28.50
CA LEU A 297 -16.09 -0.18 -28.13
C LEU A 297 -15.14 -0.61 -29.26
N GLN A 298 -15.60 -0.55 -30.50
CA GLN A 298 -14.80 -0.88 -31.68
C GLN A 298 -13.60 0.07 -31.86
N SER A 299 -13.81 1.38 -31.66
CA SER A 299 -12.74 2.38 -31.80
C SER A 299 -11.62 2.23 -30.76
N THR A 300 -11.88 1.56 -29.63
CA THR A 300 -10.84 1.24 -28.66
C THR A 300 -9.81 0.22 -29.15
N GLY A 301 -10.13 -0.57 -30.18
CA GLY A 301 -9.26 -1.63 -30.71
C GLY A 301 -9.07 -2.83 -29.78
N ILE A 302 -9.75 -2.88 -28.63
CA ILE A 302 -9.60 -3.95 -27.62
C ILE A 302 -10.19 -5.29 -28.08
N LEU A 303 -11.15 -5.25 -29.01
CA LEU A 303 -11.78 -6.43 -29.58
C LEU A 303 -11.12 -6.82 -30.91
N THR A 304 -10.96 -8.12 -31.14
CA THR A 304 -10.50 -8.65 -32.42
C THR A 304 -11.12 -10.02 -32.69
N ASP A 305 -11.51 -10.27 -33.94
CA ASP A 305 -11.92 -11.61 -34.37
C ASP A 305 -10.74 -12.45 -34.89
N ASN A 306 -9.53 -11.88 -34.96
CA ASN A 306 -8.34 -12.56 -35.44
C ASN A 306 -7.75 -13.50 -34.37
N ASN A 307 -6.97 -14.48 -34.81
CA ASN A 307 -6.26 -15.44 -33.93
C ASN A 307 -5.24 -14.80 -32.97
N ASN A 308 -4.94 -13.49 -33.11
CA ASN A 308 -4.02 -12.76 -32.24
C ASN A 308 -4.66 -12.34 -30.90
N SER A 309 -5.83 -12.89 -30.56
CA SER A 309 -6.48 -12.65 -29.28
C SER A 309 -5.75 -13.35 -28.13
N ILE A 310 -5.73 -12.72 -26.97
CA ILE A 310 -5.12 -13.27 -25.76
C ILE A 310 -6.16 -13.98 -24.90
N LYS A 311 -5.75 -15.11 -24.31
CA LYS A 311 -6.43 -15.73 -23.18
C LYS A 311 -5.57 -15.62 -21.92
N LEU A 312 -6.19 -15.27 -20.79
CA LEU A 312 -5.45 -14.97 -19.57
C LEU A 312 -4.88 -16.23 -18.93
N GLU A 313 -5.64 -17.32 -18.96
CA GLU A 313 -5.25 -18.62 -18.47
C GLU A 313 -4.01 -19.17 -19.19
N GLU A 314 -3.93 -18.99 -20.51
CA GLU A 314 -2.76 -19.39 -21.29
C GLU A 314 -1.52 -18.60 -20.86
N LEU A 315 -1.64 -17.27 -20.74
CA LEU A 315 -0.55 -16.41 -20.28
C LEU A 315 -0.10 -16.74 -18.87
N LEU A 316 -1.04 -16.91 -17.93
CA LEU A 316 -0.74 -17.19 -16.52
C LEU A 316 -0.06 -18.55 -16.36
N ASN A 317 -0.44 -19.54 -17.17
CA ASN A 317 0.12 -20.89 -17.13
C ASN A 317 1.45 -21.03 -17.87
N THR A 318 1.89 -20.04 -18.66
CA THR A 318 3.19 -20.11 -19.37
C THR A 318 4.39 -20.27 -18.44
N GLN A 319 4.32 -19.71 -17.23
CA GLN A 319 5.40 -19.75 -16.24
C GLN A 319 4.86 -20.11 -14.86
N PRO A 320 4.81 -21.42 -14.53
CA PRO A 320 4.21 -21.88 -13.27
C PRO A 320 5.03 -21.51 -12.03
N ASP A 321 6.31 -21.18 -12.20
CA ASP A 321 7.26 -20.79 -11.14
C ASP A 321 7.31 -19.26 -10.93
N GLY A 322 6.17 -18.59 -11.10
CA GLY A 322 6.00 -17.14 -10.92
C GLY A 322 6.00 -16.38 -12.24
N ASN A 323 5.05 -15.47 -12.38
CA ASN A 323 4.75 -14.77 -13.62
C ASN A 323 4.28 -13.36 -13.29
N ILE A 324 4.72 -12.37 -14.06
CA ILE A 324 4.31 -10.97 -13.94
C ILE A 324 3.73 -10.51 -15.27
N ILE A 325 2.40 -10.33 -15.31
CA ILE A 325 1.70 -9.76 -16.45
C ILE A 325 1.51 -8.26 -16.18
N ILE A 326 2.23 -7.43 -16.93
CA ILE A 326 2.13 -5.97 -16.85
C ILE A 326 1.14 -5.50 -17.91
N ILE A 327 0.03 -4.92 -17.48
CA ILE A 327 -0.95 -4.27 -18.34
C ILE A 327 -0.67 -2.78 -18.33
N SER A 328 -0.02 -2.32 -19.40
CA SER A 328 0.38 -0.94 -19.57
C SER A 328 -0.82 -0.06 -19.96
N LEU A 329 -1.17 0.86 -19.06
CA LEU A 329 -2.29 1.81 -19.21
C LEU A 329 -1.82 3.23 -19.56
N SER A 330 -0.51 3.43 -19.74
CA SER A 330 0.12 4.73 -20.01
C SER A 330 -0.46 5.41 -21.25
N GLU A 331 -0.57 4.68 -22.36
CA GLU A 331 -1.11 5.15 -23.64
C GLU A 331 -2.64 5.02 -23.76
N ALA A 332 -3.29 4.38 -22.78
CA ALA A 332 -4.73 4.13 -22.83
C ALA A 332 -5.53 5.39 -22.43
N SER A 333 -6.59 5.70 -23.18
CA SER A 333 -7.55 6.74 -22.81
C SER A 333 -8.27 6.37 -21.51
N PRO A 334 -8.82 7.34 -20.73
CA PRO A 334 -9.55 7.03 -19.50
C PRO A 334 -10.69 6.01 -19.71
N LEU A 335 -11.37 6.07 -20.86
CA LEU A 335 -12.38 5.08 -21.21
C LEU A 335 -11.77 3.69 -21.46
N LEU A 336 -10.70 3.59 -22.26
CA LEU A 336 -10.04 2.31 -22.53
C LEU A 336 -9.43 1.70 -21.27
N ARG A 337 -8.90 2.51 -20.34
CA ARG A 337 -8.44 2.05 -19.01
C ARG A 337 -9.56 1.35 -18.26
N ARG A 338 -10.72 1.99 -18.12
CA ARG A 338 -11.89 1.41 -17.46
C ARG A 338 -12.37 0.12 -18.13
N ILE A 339 -12.47 0.11 -19.46
CA ILE A 339 -12.88 -1.09 -20.22
C ILE A 339 -11.88 -2.24 -20.01
N THR A 340 -10.58 -1.95 -20.06
CA THR A 340 -9.52 -2.94 -19.90
C THR A 340 -9.57 -3.57 -18.51
N VAL A 341 -9.63 -2.74 -17.46
CA VAL A 341 -9.70 -3.20 -16.06
C VAL A 341 -10.94 -4.06 -15.86
N GLU A 342 -12.10 -3.64 -16.37
CA GLU A 342 -13.35 -4.40 -16.29
C GLU A 342 -13.22 -5.79 -16.94
N ILE A 343 -12.65 -5.86 -18.14
CA ILE A 343 -12.43 -7.13 -18.85
C ILE A 343 -11.54 -8.06 -18.04
N ILE A 344 -10.40 -7.54 -17.57
CA ILE A 344 -9.39 -8.34 -16.86
C ILE A 344 -9.97 -8.87 -15.56
N LEU A 345 -10.58 -8.02 -14.74
CA LEU A 345 -11.20 -8.43 -13.48
C LEU A 345 -12.32 -9.44 -13.71
N SER A 346 -13.23 -9.18 -14.64
CA SER A 346 -14.34 -10.09 -14.97
C SER A 346 -13.83 -11.46 -15.37
N LYS A 347 -12.78 -11.53 -16.19
CA LYS A 347 -12.18 -12.80 -16.61
C LYS A 347 -11.41 -13.48 -15.48
N LEU A 348 -10.67 -12.74 -14.66
CA LEU A 348 -9.96 -13.31 -13.51
C LEU A 348 -10.90 -13.96 -12.52
N VAL A 349 -11.97 -13.25 -12.11
CA VAL A 349 -12.98 -13.78 -11.19
C VAL A 349 -13.55 -15.08 -11.74
N ASN A 350 -13.93 -15.10 -13.02
CA ASN A 350 -14.49 -16.28 -13.66
C ASN A 350 -13.54 -17.48 -13.70
N LEU A 351 -12.29 -17.26 -14.12
CA LEU A 351 -11.27 -18.30 -14.20
C LEU A 351 -10.92 -18.86 -12.81
N LEU A 352 -10.90 -18.00 -11.80
CA LEU A 352 -10.65 -18.38 -10.42
C LEU A 352 -11.81 -19.15 -9.79
N GLU A 353 -13.05 -18.72 -10.01
CA GLU A 353 -14.24 -19.46 -9.56
C GLU A 353 -14.29 -20.88 -10.16
N LYS A 354 -13.87 -21.02 -11.43
CA LYS A 354 -13.74 -22.32 -12.11
C LYS A 354 -12.50 -23.11 -11.71
N LYS A 355 -11.55 -22.49 -11.01
CA LYS A 355 -10.23 -23.03 -10.65
C LYS A 355 -9.35 -23.39 -11.86
N ASP A 356 -9.54 -22.66 -12.96
CA ASP A 356 -8.73 -22.80 -14.19
C ASP A 356 -7.33 -22.18 -14.01
N ILE A 357 -7.18 -21.28 -13.04
CA ILE A 357 -5.91 -20.62 -12.66
C ILE A 357 -5.69 -20.66 -11.15
N LYS A 358 -4.44 -20.55 -10.73
CA LYS A 358 -4.05 -20.38 -9.31
C LYS A 358 -4.45 -18.99 -8.79
N PRO A 359 -4.58 -18.80 -7.46
CA PRO A 359 -4.77 -17.47 -6.88
C PRO A 359 -3.72 -16.47 -7.36
N VAL A 360 -4.14 -15.22 -7.59
CA VAL A 360 -3.33 -14.17 -8.22
C VAL A 360 -3.15 -12.97 -7.33
N PHE A 361 -1.98 -12.35 -7.36
CA PHE A 361 -1.76 -11.04 -6.78
C PHE A 361 -2.06 -9.96 -7.82
N LEU A 362 -2.87 -8.97 -7.45
CA LEU A 362 -3.25 -7.87 -8.32
C LEU A 362 -2.67 -6.55 -7.77
N PHE A 363 -1.84 -5.88 -8.54
CA PHE A 363 -1.30 -4.56 -8.20
C PHE A 363 -2.01 -3.50 -9.03
N ALA A 364 -2.76 -2.63 -8.37
CA ALA A 364 -3.58 -1.60 -8.99
C ALA A 364 -2.96 -0.21 -8.75
N GLU A 365 -2.15 0.27 -9.69
CA GLU A 365 -1.52 1.59 -9.63
C GLU A 365 -2.51 2.71 -9.98
N GLU A 366 -2.49 3.79 -9.20
CA GLU A 366 -3.43 4.93 -9.25
C GLU A 366 -4.88 4.48 -9.45
N ALA A 367 -5.28 3.55 -8.58
CA ALA A 367 -6.57 2.88 -8.65
C ALA A 367 -7.76 3.87 -8.71
N HIS A 368 -7.65 5.04 -8.06
CA HIS A 368 -8.67 6.09 -8.12
C HIS A 368 -9.06 6.53 -9.54
N LEU A 369 -8.23 6.29 -10.56
CA LEU A 369 -8.51 6.66 -11.95
C LEU A 369 -9.48 5.70 -12.66
N TYR A 370 -9.67 4.50 -12.12
CA TYR A 370 -10.50 3.45 -12.75
C TYR A 370 -11.34 2.64 -11.76
N LEU A 371 -11.23 2.89 -10.45
CA LEU A 371 -12.15 2.37 -9.46
C LEU A 371 -13.57 2.89 -9.72
N ARG A 372 -14.54 2.01 -9.52
CA ARG A 372 -15.96 2.32 -9.45
C ARG A 372 -16.55 1.52 -8.31
N ASP A 373 -17.29 2.21 -7.45
CA ASP A 373 -17.72 1.73 -6.14
C ASP A 373 -18.35 0.32 -6.24
N THR A 374 -19.38 0.13 -7.05
CA THR A 374 -20.17 -1.12 -7.03
C THR A 374 -19.44 -2.42 -7.40
N TYR A 375 -18.48 -2.40 -8.34
CA TYR A 375 -17.89 -3.64 -8.86
C TYR A 375 -16.65 -4.07 -8.08
N TRP A 376 -15.81 -3.10 -7.72
CA TRP A 376 -14.65 -3.37 -6.89
C TRP A 376 -15.04 -3.78 -5.48
N ASP A 377 -16.11 -3.22 -4.92
CA ASP A 377 -16.60 -3.62 -3.59
C ASP A 377 -16.97 -5.12 -3.53
N ASP A 378 -17.63 -5.67 -4.56
CA ASP A 378 -17.94 -7.12 -4.63
C ASP A 378 -16.65 -7.95 -4.73
N ILE A 379 -15.70 -7.51 -5.56
CA ILE A 379 -14.40 -8.20 -5.67
C ILE A 379 -13.65 -8.18 -4.35
N ILE A 380 -13.58 -7.04 -3.67
CA ILE A 380 -12.83 -6.88 -2.42
C ILE A 380 -13.49 -7.68 -1.29
N THR A 381 -14.81 -7.61 -1.14
CA THR A 381 -15.53 -8.37 -0.09
C THR A 381 -15.40 -9.89 -0.25
N ARG A 382 -15.27 -10.38 -1.50
CA ARG A 382 -15.14 -11.81 -1.82
C ARG A 382 -13.73 -12.20 -2.28
N MET A 383 -12.74 -11.32 -2.11
CA MET A 383 -11.40 -11.49 -2.68
C MET A 383 -10.72 -12.80 -2.28
N ARG A 384 -10.94 -13.25 -1.04
CA ARG A 384 -10.39 -14.50 -0.48
C ARG A 384 -11.10 -15.73 -1.03
N HIS A 385 -12.39 -15.62 -1.33
CA HIS A 385 -13.17 -16.68 -1.96
C HIS A 385 -12.73 -16.88 -3.42
N PHE A 386 -12.48 -15.78 -4.13
CA PHE A 386 -11.95 -15.85 -5.49
C PHE A 386 -10.47 -16.24 -5.51
N GLY A 387 -9.67 -15.79 -4.56
CA GLY A 387 -8.21 -15.90 -4.65
C GLY A 387 -7.59 -14.78 -5.49
N ILE A 388 -8.14 -13.57 -5.39
CA ILE A 388 -7.52 -12.34 -5.94
C ILE A 388 -7.00 -11.55 -4.75
N PHE A 389 -5.69 -11.35 -4.65
CA PHE A 389 -5.08 -10.63 -3.53
C PHE A 389 -4.60 -9.26 -4.01
N THR A 390 -5.39 -8.23 -3.68
CA THR A 390 -5.21 -6.89 -4.25
C THR A 390 -4.29 -6.02 -3.39
N THR A 391 -3.39 -5.32 -4.07
CA THR A 391 -2.59 -4.21 -3.54
C THR A 391 -2.99 -2.95 -4.30
N PHE A 392 -3.64 -2.02 -3.61
CA PHE A 392 -3.92 -0.69 -4.15
C PHE A 392 -2.72 0.23 -3.92
N ILE A 393 -2.29 0.94 -4.97
CA ILE A 393 -1.22 1.91 -4.88
C ILE A 393 -1.79 3.26 -5.32
N THR A 394 -1.83 4.24 -4.43
CA THR A 394 -2.36 5.56 -4.79
C THR A 394 -1.72 6.71 -4.03
N ASN A 395 -1.77 7.90 -4.59
CA ASN A 395 -1.47 9.14 -3.90
C ASN A 395 -2.71 9.89 -3.36
N GLN A 396 -3.92 9.41 -3.66
CA GLN A 396 -5.19 10.02 -3.25
C GLN A 396 -5.98 9.02 -2.40
N PRO A 397 -5.68 8.96 -1.09
CA PRO A 397 -6.36 8.02 -0.21
C PRO A 397 -7.86 8.34 -0.05
N ASP A 398 -8.28 9.59 -0.10
CA ASP A 398 -9.69 10.00 -0.09
C ASP A 398 -10.51 9.47 -1.27
N ALA A 399 -9.87 9.19 -2.40
CA ALA A 399 -10.54 8.75 -3.61
C ALA A 399 -10.83 7.23 -3.65
N ILE A 400 -10.32 6.46 -2.68
CA ILE A 400 -10.70 5.05 -2.50
C ILE A 400 -11.81 4.98 -1.47
N ASP A 401 -12.87 4.20 -1.75
CA ASP A 401 -14.02 4.07 -0.86
C ASP A 401 -13.65 3.65 0.58
N GLN A 402 -14.35 4.22 1.56
CA GLN A 402 -14.09 3.94 2.97
C GLN A 402 -14.35 2.47 3.34
N GLY A 403 -15.29 1.81 2.66
CA GLY A 403 -15.58 0.39 2.79
C GLY A 403 -14.41 -0.49 2.35
N ILE A 404 -13.65 -0.09 1.34
CA ILE A 404 -12.40 -0.76 0.95
C ILE A 404 -11.32 -0.56 2.02
N TYR A 405 -11.14 0.67 2.52
CA TYR A 405 -10.17 0.95 3.58
C TYR A 405 -10.43 0.16 4.85
N ARG A 406 -11.68 0.07 5.29
CA ARG A 406 -12.07 -0.71 6.49
C ARG A 406 -11.76 -2.20 6.36
N GLN A 407 -11.62 -2.71 5.14
CA GLN A 407 -11.26 -4.10 4.87
C GLN A 407 -9.76 -4.31 4.66
N ALA A 408 -8.96 -3.23 4.64
CA ALA A 408 -7.52 -3.31 4.45
C ALA A 408 -6.88 -4.08 5.60
N ASP A 409 -6.20 -5.18 5.27
CA ASP A 409 -5.45 -5.95 6.26
C ASP A 409 -4.09 -5.30 6.56
N ASN A 410 -3.51 -4.61 5.56
CA ASN A 410 -2.20 -3.99 5.65
C ASN A 410 -2.21 -2.62 4.99
N ILE A 411 -1.57 -1.65 5.63
CA ILE A 411 -1.38 -0.30 5.08
C ILE A 411 0.09 0.07 5.16
N PHE A 412 0.68 0.41 4.02
CA PHE A 412 2.04 0.94 3.90
C PHE A 412 1.91 2.43 3.63
N LEU A 413 2.11 3.23 4.67
CA LEU A 413 1.87 4.67 4.66
C LEU A 413 3.19 5.42 4.58
N PHE A 414 3.47 6.00 3.42
CA PHE A 414 4.57 6.93 3.23
C PHE A 414 4.20 8.34 3.67
N ASN A 415 5.19 9.24 3.70
CA ASN A 415 5.00 10.64 4.08
C ASN A 415 3.75 11.25 3.43
N PHE A 416 2.89 11.82 4.28
CA PHE A 416 1.59 12.37 3.93
C PHE A 416 1.29 13.56 4.84
N THR A 417 0.67 14.62 4.30
CA THR A 417 0.49 15.89 5.02
C THR A 417 -0.96 16.28 5.26
N ASN A 418 -1.93 15.73 4.52
CA ASN A 418 -3.34 16.06 4.70
C ASN A 418 -3.93 15.26 5.87
N ASP A 419 -4.51 15.98 6.83
CA ASP A 419 -5.05 15.40 8.06
C ASP A 419 -6.30 14.55 7.86
N THR A 420 -7.15 14.94 6.93
CA THR A 420 -8.40 14.21 6.64
C THR A 420 -8.08 12.78 6.17
N ASP A 421 -7.05 12.67 5.36
CA ASP A 421 -6.58 11.41 4.78
C ASP A 421 -5.87 10.55 5.81
N ILE A 422 -5.08 11.15 6.70
CA ILE A 422 -4.46 10.44 7.82
C ILE A 422 -5.53 9.92 8.78
N GLU A 423 -6.59 10.69 9.03
CA GLU A 423 -7.73 10.25 9.84
C GLU A 423 -8.51 9.11 9.20
N LEU A 424 -8.64 9.10 7.88
CA LEU A 424 -9.25 7.99 7.16
C LEU A 424 -8.44 6.71 7.33
N VAL A 425 -7.11 6.81 7.18
CA VAL A 425 -6.20 5.67 7.37
C VAL A 425 -6.18 5.21 8.82
N SER A 426 -6.17 6.11 9.80
CA SER A 426 -6.15 5.73 11.20
C SER A 426 -7.40 4.96 11.60
N LYS A 427 -8.59 5.38 11.13
CA LYS A 427 -9.87 4.67 11.33
C LYS A 427 -9.89 3.25 10.74
N ALA A 428 -9.09 3.01 9.70
CA ALA A 428 -8.94 1.70 9.08
C ALA A 428 -7.90 0.81 9.78
N SER A 429 -7.05 1.38 10.64
CA SER A 429 -5.99 0.68 11.36
C SER A 429 -6.35 0.47 12.84
N MET A 430 -5.65 -0.44 13.53
CA MET A 430 -5.75 -0.57 14.99
C MET A 430 -4.94 0.49 15.77
N VAL A 431 -4.46 1.53 15.08
CA VAL A 431 -3.56 2.54 15.62
C VAL A 431 -4.33 3.85 15.80
N ASP A 432 -4.05 4.54 16.91
CA ASP A 432 -4.60 5.86 17.17
C ASP A 432 -4.10 6.90 16.16
N ALA A 433 -4.98 7.86 15.84
CA ALA A 433 -4.72 8.90 14.84
C ALA A 433 -3.50 9.76 15.19
N ASP A 434 -3.27 10.04 16.48
CA ASP A 434 -2.17 10.88 16.93
C ASP A 434 -0.81 10.24 16.64
N THR A 435 -0.67 8.93 16.93
CA THR A 435 0.53 8.18 16.53
C THR A 435 0.77 8.29 15.02
N VAL A 436 -0.26 8.01 14.22
CA VAL A 436 -0.10 8.00 12.75
C VAL A 436 0.27 9.39 12.25
N LYS A 437 -0.42 10.45 12.73
CA LYS A 437 -0.14 11.84 12.36
C LYS A 437 1.29 12.25 12.72
N SER A 438 1.71 11.99 13.96
CA SER A 438 3.04 12.41 14.42
C SER A 438 4.16 11.69 13.68
N ILE A 439 4.05 10.38 13.44
CA ILE A 439 5.09 9.60 12.76
C ILE A 439 5.11 9.91 11.26
N VAL A 440 3.96 9.90 10.59
CA VAL A 440 3.90 9.94 9.11
C VAL A 440 4.35 11.29 8.55
N ARG A 441 4.08 12.39 9.27
CA ARG A 441 4.48 13.73 8.85
C ARG A 441 6.00 13.92 8.83
N THR A 442 6.72 13.22 9.70
CA THR A 442 8.18 13.35 9.85
C THR A 442 8.96 12.33 9.02
N LEU A 443 8.28 11.35 8.40
CA LEU A 443 8.94 10.32 7.60
C LEU A 443 9.74 10.92 6.43
N PRO A 444 11.04 10.62 6.30
CA PRO A 444 11.83 10.97 5.12
C PRO A 444 11.34 10.24 3.87
N SER A 445 11.81 10.66 2.69
CA SER A 445 11.55 9.91 1.45
C SER A 445 12.05 8.47 1.56
N LYS A 446 11.34 7.53 0.91
CA LYS A 446 11.58 6.07 0.95
C LYS A 446 11.46 5.44 2.34
N ASN A 447 10.89 6.15 3.32
CA ASN A 447 10.51 5.59 4.60
C ASN A 447 8.99 5.47 4.66
N CYS A 448 8.50 4.35 5.19
CA CYS A 448 7.07 4.10 5.35
C CYS A 448 6.76 3.59 6.75
N LEU A 449 5.58 3.95 7.24
CA LEU A 449 4.95 3.33 8.40
C LEU A 449 4.17 2.12 7.91
N VAL A 450 4.55 0.93 8.39
CA VAL A 450 3.85 -0.32 8.08
C VAL A 450 2.84 -0.61 9.18
N LEU A 451 1.58 -0.82 8.78
CA LEU A 451 0.44 -1.07 9.65
C LEU A 451 -0.26 -2.38 9.28
N GLY A 452 -0.90 -3.00 10.25
CA GLY A 452 -1.78 -4.16 10.05
C GLY A 452 -1.11 -5.51 10.27
N LYS A 453 -1.62 -6.56 9.60
CA LYS A 453 -1.24 -7.97 9.86
C LYS A 453 0.21 -8.29 9.54
N THR A 454 0.83 -7.55 8.63
CA THR A 454 2.25 -7.67 8.26
C THR A 454 3.19 -7.46 9.45
N VAL A 455 2.72 -6.73 10.46
CA VAL A 455 3.50 -6.35 11.65
C VAL A 455 2.78 -6.75 12.94
N ASN A 456 1.86 -7.72 12.89
CA ASN A 456 1.02 -8.13 14.03
C ASN A 456 0.34 -6.95 14.74
N ASP A 457 -0.14 -5.98 13.94
CA ASP A 457 -0.80 -4.76 14.42
C ASP A 457 0.09 -3.86 15.32
N LEU A 458 1.42 -4.07 15.31
CA LEU A 458 2.44 -3.23 15.94
C LEU A 458 3.08 -2.31 14.89
N PRO A 459 2.78 -1.00 14.87
CA PRO A 459 3.28 -0.10 13.83
C PRO A 459 4.80 -0.03 13.82
N VAL A 460 5.42 -0.13 12.64
CA VAL A 460 6.89 -0.02 12.52
C VAL A 460 7.27 0.90 11.38
N VAL A 461 8.38 1.62 11.57
CA VAL A 461 8.94 2.52 10.55
C VAL A 461 10.05 1.77 9.82
N VAL A 462 9.95 1.73 8.50
CA VAL A 462 10.87 0.99 7.64
C VAL A 462 11.40 1.89 6.55
N LYS A 463 12.72 1.96 6.44
CA LYS A 463 13.43 2.51 5.30
C LYS A 463 13.50 1.44 4.21
N ILE A 464 12.81 1.66 3.09
CA ILE A 464 12.70 0.66 2.03
C ILE A 464 14.06 0.42 1.35
N SER A 465 14.44 -0.86 1.21
CA SER A 465 15.68 -1.30 0.56
C SER A 465 15.74 -0.81 -0.88
N GLU A 466 16.89 -0.30 -1.31
CA GLU A 466 17.04 0.13 -2.70
C GLU A 466 16.75 -1.00 -3.69
N SER A 467 16.14 -0.67 -4.84
CA SER A 467 15.83 -1.71 -5.83
C SER A 467 17.11 -2.26 -6.44
N LYS A 468 17.14 -3.58 -6.67
CA LYS A 468 18.17 -4.22 -7.51
C LYS A 468 17.96 -3.90 -9.00
N TRP A 469 16.73 -3.52 -9.35
CA TRP A 469 16.27 -3.23 -10.70
C TRP A 469 16.40 -1.75 -11.08
N HIS A 470 16.44 -1.50 -12.38
CA HIS A 470 16.51 -0.17 -12.95
C HIS A 470 15.25 0.63 -12.60
N ALA A 471 15.44 1.82 -12.03
CA ALA A 471 14.35 2.77 -11.84
C ALA A 471 13.91 3.33 -13.20
N MET A 472 12.61 3.29 -13.49
CA MET A 472 11.96 3.95 -14.62
C MET A 472 10.96 4.96 -14.05
N GLY A 473 10.62 5.99 -14.82
CA GLY A 473 9.71 7.06 -14.40
C GLY A 473 10.41 8.39 -14.08
N GLU A 474 11.53 8.69 -14.74
CA GLU A 474 12.14 10.01 -14.62
C GLU A 474 11.15 11.10 -15.04
N THR A 475 10.90 12.03 -14.13
CA THR A 475 10.13 13.23 -14.43
C THR A 475 10.82 13.94 -15.59
N LYS A 476 10.08 14.24 -16.66
CA LYS A 476 10.58 15.07 -17.74
C LYS A 476 10.77 16.48 -17.21
N LEU A 477 11.99 16.80 -16.83
CA LEU A 477 12.36 18.13 -16.34
C LEU A 477 12.87 18.96 -17.52
N PHE A 478 12.44 20.22 -17.58
CA PHE A 478 12.88 21.16 -18.60
C PHE A 478 14.37 21.55 -18.45
N PHE A 479 14.90 21.46 -17.23
CA PHE A 479 16.25 21.88 -16.87
C PHE A 479 17.24 20.72 -16.65
N ASN A 480 16.87 19.49 -17.04
CA ASN A 480 17.74 18.31 -16.96
C ASN A 480 18.53 18.06 -18.24
#